data_AF-C2E4N5-F1
#
_entry.id   AF-C2E4N5-F1
#
_cell.length_a   1.000
_cell.length_b   1.000
_cell.length_c   1.000
_cell.angle_alpha   90.00
_cell.angle_beta   90.00
_cell.angle_gamma   90.00
#
_symmetry.space_group_name_H-M   'P 1'
#
loop_
_entity.id
_entity.type
_entity.pdbx_description
1 polymer ?
#
loop_
_entity_poly.entity_id
_entity_poly.type
_entity_poly.pdbx_seq_one_letter_code
_entity_poly.pdbx_strand_id
1 'polypeptide(L)'
;MAEPKWLQGLKEEDYIKEDFDATGKSRYTVEGVDKNDPDWLNKAAKKVHAAEGDDYVKLDAGLLTVNQINWMLRRAFGELTYVDDNNQFLWYNRPTDPNKKMLAKRTPDQVGDTMGAVHPDIRNVIPEAKKVIYALRNKIDGHDEVKMPVPNGNRHKLILHDYKRIEDDEGNYVGTYEWVQDIYPFVKYFCETTGQKLVDDPDATTGATYKRDEVDTATGASKHEEHVEKKQEETDTSSGASEY
;
A
#
# COMPACT_ATOMS: atom_id res chain seq x y z
N MET A 1 -3.00 -10.40 -8.92
CA MET A 1 -3.00 -9.12 -9.68
C MET A 1 -2.70 -9.44 -11.14
N ALA A 2 -3.20 -8.65 -12.09
CA ALA A 2 -2.81 -8.85 -13.49
C ALA A 2 -1.50 -8.07 -13.75
N GLU A 3 -0.35 -8.74 -13.64
CA GLU A 3 0.95 -8.12 -13.88
C GLU A 3 1.13 -7.71 -15.36
N PRO A 4 1.83 -6.60 -15.66
CA PRO A 4 2.18 -6.23 -17.03
C PRO A 4 3.10 -7.26 -17.70
N LYS A 5 2.93 -7.47 -19.02
CA LYS A 5 3.75 -8.44 -19.78
C LYS A 5 5.26 -8.18 -19.70
N TRP A 6 5.68 -6.93 -19.67
CA TRP A 6 7.10 -6.58 -19.58
C TRP A 6 7.71 -6.99 -18.24
N LEU A 7 6.92 -7.02 -17.17
CA LEU A 7 7.36 -7.45 -15.83
C LEU A 7 7.55 -8.98 -15.76
N GLN A 8 6.83 -9.75 -16.58
CA GLN A 8 6.86 -11.22 -16.57
C GLN A 8 8.24 -11.81 -16.91
N GLY A 9 9.06 -11.09 -17.68
CA GLY A 9 10.38 -11.53 -18.11
C GLY A 9 11.48 -11.41 -17.06
N LEU A 10 11.20 -10.76 -15.92
CA LEU A 10 12.19 -10.60 -14.85
C LEU A 10 12.50 -11.92 -14.17
N LYS A 11 13.79 -12.21 -14.02
CA LYS A 11 14.26 -13.42 -13.34
C LYS A 11 14.13 -13.26 -11.83
N GLU A 12 13.63 -14.31 -11.19
CA GLU A 12 13.45 -14.33 -9.73
C GLU A 12 14.73 -14.09 -8.94
N GLU A 13 15.85 -14.63 -9.42
CA GLU A 13 17.17 -14.44 -8.82
C GLU A 13 17.64 -12.98 -8.74
N ASP A 14 17.06 -12.10 -9.56
CA ASP A 14 17.39 -10.67 -9.58
C ASP A 14 16.61 -9.91 -8.51
N TYR A 15 15.28 -10.03 -8.53
CA TYR A 15 14.42 -9.23 -7.65
C TYR A 15 14.27 -9.78 -6.24
N ILE A 16 14.47 -11.09 -6.01
CA ILE A 16 14.31 -11.67 -4.67
C ILE A 16 15.30 -11.08 -3.64
N LYS A 17 16.41 -10.51 -4.14
CA LYS A 17 17.46 -9.82 -3.38
C LYS A 17 17.06 -8.43 -2.90
N GLU A 18 15.95 -7.87 -3.40
CA GLU A 18 15.44 -6.57 -2.94
C GLU A 18 15.24 -6.61 -1.42
N ASP A 19 15.86 -5.66 -0.70
CA ASP A 19 15.88 -5.64 0.75
C ASP A 19 14.56 -5.10 1.31
N PHE A 20 13.69 -5.99 1.77
CA PHE A 20 12.41 -5.64 2.39
C PHE A 20 12.50 -5.55 3.92
N ASP A 21 13.67 -5.78 4.50
CA ASP A 21 13.94 -5.64 5.93
C ASP A 21 14.51 -4.25 6.26
N ALA A 22 14.68 -3.39 5.24
CA ALA A 22 15.17 -2.02 5.35
C ALA A 22 16.49 -1.95 6.12
N THR A 23 17.41 -2.87 5.84
CA THR A 23 18.72 -2.96 6.50
C THR A 23 19.71 -1.91 5.99
N GLY A 24 19.45 -1.36 4.80
CA GLY A 24 20.18 -0.26 4.21
C GLY A 24 20.01 1.08 4.94
N LYS A 25 20.64 2.11 4.36
CA LYS A 25 20.59 3.50 4.81
C LYS A 25 20.68 4.43 3.61
N SER A 26 19.93 5.52 3.65
CA SER A 26 20.00 6.63 2.71
C SER A 26 20.17 7.95 3.44
N ARG A 27 20.28 9.04 2.67
CA ARG A 27 20.37 10.41 3.20
C ARG A 27 19.22 10.77 4.13
N TYR A 28 18.04 10.19 3.92
CA TYR A 28 16.82 10.54 4.63
C TYR A 28 16.39 9.50 5.68
N THR A 29 17.15 8.41 5.84
CA THR A 29 16.85 7.38 6.83
C THR A 29 16.90 7.95 8.25
N VAL A 30 15.83 7.75 9.02
CA VAL A 30 15.81 8.07 10.46
C VAL A 30 16.47 6.95 11.24
N GLU A 31 17.69 7.19 11.72
CA GLU A 31 18.45 6.18 12.47
C GLU A 31 18.06 6.11 13.95
N GLY A 32 18.27 4.95 14.58
CA GLY A 32 18.15 4.76 16.04
C GLY A 32 16.72 4.94 16.59
N VAL A 33 15.72 4.62 15.77
CA VAL A 33 14.35 4.27 16.17
C VAL A 33 14.11 2.88 15.59
N ASP A 34 13.55 1.96 16.37
CA ASP A 34 13.35 0.58 15.93
C ASP A 34 12.35 0.53 14.78
N LYS A 35 12.69 -0.19 13.71
CA LYS A 35 11.77 -0.37 12.59
C LYS A 35 10.65 -1.30 13.06
N ASN A 36 9.42 -1.02 12.68
CA ASN A 36 8.22 -1.69 13.17
C ASN A 36 7.79 -1.36 14.62
N ASP A 37 8.35 -0.31 15.22
CA ASP A 37 7.79 0.23 16.46
C ASP A 37 6.40 0.83 16.17
N PRO A 38 5.32 0.41 16.86
CA PRO A 38 3.97 0.92 16.57
C PRO A 38 3.80 2.42 16.88
N ASP A 39 4.77 3.02 17.57
CA ASP A 39 4.88 4.47 17.83
C ASP A 39 6.06 5.10 17.06
N TRP A 40 6.58 4.45 16.02
CA TRP A 40 7.74 4.91 15.24
C TRP A 40 7.55 6.35 14.76
N LEU A 41 6.37 6.70 14.24
CA LEU A 41 6.09 8.04 13.73
C LEU A 41 6.39 9.13 14.76
N ASN A 42 5.87 9.01 15.98
CA ASN A 42 6.07 10.01 17.02
C ASN A 42 7.52 10.04 17.52
N LYS A 43 8.15 8.86 17.66
CA LYS A 43 9.57 8.73 18.07
C LYS A 43 10.51 9.33 17.03
N ALA A 44 10.29 9.02 15.76
CA ALA A 44 11.05 9.55 14.63
C ALA A 44 10.87 11.06 14.51
N ALA A 45 9.63 11.56 14.54
CA ALA A 45 9.32 13.00 14.47
C ALA A 45 10.03 13.78 15.59
N LYS A 46 9.97 13.29 16.83
CA LYS A 46 10.68 13.90 17.97
C LYS A 46 12.20 13.88 17.76
N LYS A 47 12.76 12.79 17.23
CA LYS A 47 14.20 12.62 17.03
C LYS A 47 14.77 13.59 16.00
N VAL A 48 14.05 13.81 14.90
CA VAL A 48 14.49 14.68 13.81
C VAL A 48 14.01 16.12 13.96
N HIS A 49 13.29 16.43 15.04
CA HIS A 49 12.64 17.73 15.25
C HIS A 49 11.75 18.12 14.05
N ALA A 50 10.87 17.20 13.65
CA ALA A 50 9.98 17.40 12.50
C ALA A 50 9.07 18.62 12.71
N ALA A 51 8.87 19.40 11.65
CA ALA A 51 7.88 20.48 11.63
C ALA A 51 6.46 19.90 11.74
N GLU A 52 5.57 20.58 12.46
CA GLU A 52 4.19 20.13 12.67
C GLU A 52 3.20 21.28 12.77
N GLY A 53 1.90 20.95 12.69
CA GLY A 53 0.83 21.93 12.87
C GLY A 53 0.91 23.11 11.90
N ASP A 54 1.10 24.30 12.45
CA ASP A 54 1.07 25.56 11.69
C ASP A 54 2.45 26.05 11.24
N ASP A 55 3.50 25.23 11.40
CA ASP A 55 4.82 25.51 10.84
C ASP A 55 4.76 25.60 9.32
N TYR A 56 5.35 26.65 8.76
CA TYR A 56 5.44 26.85 7.31
C TYR A 56 6.56 26.03 6.68
N VAL A 57 6.24 25.37 5.57
CA VAL A 57 7.18 24.70 4.69
C VAL A 57 7.13 25.36 3.32
N LYS A 58 8.32 25.67 2.77
CA LYS A 58 8.46 26.09 1.38
C LYS A 58 8.55 24.85 0.50
N LEU A 59 7.61 24.73 -0.43
CA LEU A 59 7.59 23.73 -1.51
C LEU A 59 7.94 24.43 -2.83
N ASP A 60 8.04 23.70 -3.94
CA ASP A 60 8.40 24.19 -5.29
C ASP A 60 7.94 25.64 -5.57
N ALA A 61 6.69 25.79 -5.99
CA ALA A 61 6.01 27.07 -6.18
C ALA A 61 4.93 27.27 -5.11
N GLY A 62 5.27 26.99 -3.84
CA GLY A 62 4.29 27.01 -2.75
C GLY A 62 4.88 27.35 -1.38
N LEU A 63 4.03 27.93 -0.53
CA LEU A 63 4.29 28.15 0.89
C LEU A 63 3.02 27.78 1.65
N LEU A 64 3.08 26.68 2.39
CA LEU A 64 1.95 26.10 3.11
C LEU A 64 2.37 25.69 4.51
N THR A 65 1.44 25.68 5.45
CA THR A 65 1.68 25.02 6.74
C THR A 65 1.60 23.51 6.61
N VAL A 66 2.21 22.78 7.55
CA VAL A 66 2.09 21.31 7.62
C VAL A 66 0.62 20.87 7.67
N ASN A 67 -0.24 21.59 8.40
CA ASN A 67 -1.68 21.37 8.43
C ASN A 67 -2.34 21.49 7.05
N GLN A 68 -2.02 22.55 6.30
CA GLN A 68 -2.58 22.75 4.95
C GLN A 68 -2.18 21.64 4.00
N ILE A 69 -0.91 21.19 4.04
CA ILE A 69 -0.41 20.05 3.26
C ILE A 69 -1.18 18.78 3.65
N ASN A 70 -1.33 18.51 4.94
CA ASN A 70 -2.06 17.34 5.44
C ASN A 70 -3.52 17.32 4.96
N TRP A 71 -4.23 18.45 5.03
CA TRP A 71 -5.62 18.52 4.56
C TRP A 71 -5.73 18.33 3.06
N MET A 72 -4.80 18.90 2.28
CA MET A 72 -4.74 18.71 0.83
C MET A 72 -4.52 17.23 0.47
N LEU A 73 -3.49 16.59 1.05
CA LEU A 73 -3.16 15.19 0.76
C LEU A 73 -4.26 14.21 1.20
N ARG A 74 -4.98 14.49 2.29
CA ARG A 74 -6.18 13.72 2.71
C ARG A 74 -7.33 13.81 1.71
N ARG A 75 -7.33 14.82 0.85
CA ARG A 75 -8.35 15.03 -0.20
C ARG A 75 -7.87 14.65 -1.59
N ALA A 76 -6.65 14.13 -1.72
CA ALA A 76 -6.15 13.59 -2.98
C ALA A 76 -7.11 12.52 -3.52
N PHE A 77 -7.23 12.47 -4.85
CA PHE A 77 -7.97 11.41 -5.52
C PHE A 77 -7.17 10.11 -5.40
N GLY A 78 -7.74 9.09 -4.79
CA GLY A 78 -7.07 7.81 -4.50
C GLY A 78 -6.48 7.69 -3.10
N GLU A 79 -6.14 6.45 -2.77
CA GLU A 79 -5.34 6.08 -1.62
C GLU A 79 -3.88 6.16 -2.01
N LEU A 80 -3.12 6.90 -1.21
CA LEU A 80 -1.72 7.20 -1.44
C LEU A 80 -0.89 6.50 -0.38
N THR A 81 0.20 5.88 -0.78
CA THR A 81 1.21 5.31 0.10
C THR A 81 2.59 5.70 -0.41
N TYR A 82 3.48 6.08 0.52
CA TYR A 82 4.88 6.38 0.23
C TYR A 82 5.78 5.43 1.02
N VAL A 83 6.74 4.87 0.29
CA VAL A 83 7.80 3.99 0.78
C VAL A 83 9.12 4.58 0.32
N ASP A 84 10.08 4.73 1.23
CA ASP A 84 11.37 5.36 0.91
C ASP A 84 12.30 4.42 0.11
N ASP A 85 13.48 4.93 -0.25
CA ASP A 85 14.51 4.18 -0.94
C ASP A 85 15.11 3.03 -0.14
N ASN A 86 14.86 2.97 1.16
CA ASN A 86 15.24 1.86 2.03
C ASN A 86 14.11 0.86 2.25
N ASN A 87 13.00 0.96 1.49
CA ASN A 87 11.84 0.09 1.62
C ASN A 87 11.19 0.13 3.02
N GLN A 88 11.17 1.32 3.64
CA GLN A 88 10.40 1.60 4.86
C GLN A 88 9.09 2.31 4.50
N PHE A 89 7.96 1.86 5.05
CA PHE A 89 6.66 2.47 4.83
C PHE A 89 6.49 3.70 5.73
N LEU A 90 6.53 4.91 5.15
CA LEU A 90 6.64 6.15 5.92
C LEU A 90 5.37 6.99 5.96
N TRP A 91 4.47 6.83 4.99
CA TRP A 91 3.28 7.67 4.95
C TRP A 91 2.15 7.07 4.12
N TYR A 92 0.92 7.36 4.53
CA TYR A 92 -0.28 7.15 3.73
C TYR A 92 -1.35 8.21 4.05
N ASN A 93 -2.25 8.50 3.10
CA ASN A 93 -3.35 9.42 3.35
C ASN A 93 -4.49 8.76 4.15
N ARG A 94 -4.32 8.69 5.48
CA ARG A 94 -5.30 8.11 6.40
C ARG A 94 -6.71 8.71 6.20
N PRO A 95 -7.74 7.88 5.96
CA PRO A 95 -9.14 8.32 5.92
C PRO A 95 -9.56 9.03 7.21
N THR A 96 -10.31 10.13 7.06
CA THR A 96 -10.95 10.83 8.19
C THR A 96 -12.35 10.29 8.49
N ASP A 97 -13.01 9.68 7.50
CA ASP A 97 -14.28 8.98 7.70
C ASP A 97 -13.99 7.62 8.35
N PRO A 98 -14.47 7.37 9.59
CA PRO A 98 -14.23 6.10 10.28
C PRO A 98 -14.88 4.90 9.59
N ASN A 99 -15.85 5.11 8.69
CA ASN A 99 -16.52 4.05 7.95
C ASN A 99 -15.85 3.75 6.61
N LYS A 100 -14.90 4.58 6.16
CA LYS A 100 -14.20 4.36 4.88
C LYS A 100 -13.31 3.13 5.00
N LYS A 101 -13.64 2.11 4.20
CA LYS A 101 -12.78 0.95 3.99
C LYS A 101 -11.80 1.26 2.88
N MET A 102 -10.51 1.25 3.20
CA MET A 102 -9.46 1.41 2.20
C MET A 102 -9.44 0.19 1.25
N LEU A 103 -9.13 0.43 -0.02
CA LEU A 103 -8.87 -0.59 -1.04
C LEU A 103 -7.55 -1.32 -0.74
N ALA A 104 -6.52 -0.57 -0.34
CA ALA A 104 -5.28 -1.08 0.24
C ALA A 104 -5.24 -0.73 1.72
N LYS A 105 -5.64 -1.67 2.58
CA LYS A 105 -5.76 -1.44 4.02
C LYS A 105 -4.40 -1.04 4.62
N ARG A 106 -4.40 0.06 5.37
CA ARG A 106 -3.28 0.53 6.20
C ARG A 106 -3.78 0.92 7.59
N THR A 107 -2.94 0.77 8.61
CA THR A 107 -3.21 1.24 9.97
C THR A 107 -2.10 2.16 10.48
N PRO A 108 -2.39 3.09 11.41
CA PRO A 108 -1.40 4.09 11.83
C PRO A 108 -0.13 3.49 12.45
N ASP A 109 -0.27 2.35 13.13
CA ASP A 109 0.81 1.59 13.76
C ASP A 109 1.79 0.98 12.76
N GLN A 110 1.42 0.88 11.48
CA GLN A 110 2.33 0.40 10.44
C GLN A 110 3.32 1.47 9.97
N VAL A 111 3.09 2.75 10.29
CA VAL A 111 4.00 3.82 9.82
C VAL A 111 5.35 3.67 10.51
N GLY A 112 6.39 3.40 9.73
CA GLY A 112 7.72 3.04 10.19
C GLY A 112 8.07 1.56 10.01
N ASP A 113 7.10 0.72 9.63
CA ASP A 113 7.34 -0.69 9.35
C ASP A 113 8.19 -0.88 8.09
N THR A 114 8.88 -2.01 8.04
CA THR A 114 9.56 -2.46 6.82
C THR A 114 8.54 -2.98 5.81
N MET A 115 8.89 -2.95 4.52
CA MET A 115 8.05 -3.54 3.48
C MET A 115 7.79 -5.03 3.72
N GLY A 116 8.70 -5.76 4.36
CA GLY A 116 8.48 -7.15 4.78
C GLY A 116 7.38 -7.29 5.83
N ALA A 117 7.32 -6.38 6.81
CA ALA A 117 6.34 -6.43 7.90
C ALA A 117 4.92 -6.00 7.47
N VAL A 118 4.80 -5.03 6.56
CA VAL A 118 3.48 -4.57 6.08
C VAL A 118 2.80 -5.52 5.10
N HIS A 119 3.55 -6.48 4.54
CA HIS A 119 3.02 -7.49 3.63
C HIS A 119 2.84 -8.83 4.37
N PRO A 120 1.69 -9.50 4.21
CA PRO A 120 1.50 -10.81 4.80
C PRO A 120 2.43 -11.83 4.12
N ASP A 121 3.08 -12.68 4.92
CA ASP A 121 3.86 -13.81 4.42
C ASP A 121 2.93 -14.96 3.99
N ILE A 122 2.15 -14.69 2.95
CA ILE A 122 1.23 -15.64 2.34
C ILE A 122 1.45 -15.68 0.84
N ARG A 123 1.43 -16.89 0.29
CA ARG A 123 1.56 -17.13 -1.16
C ARG A 123 2.84 -16.45 -1.68
N ASN A 124 2.72 -15.66 -2.75
CA ASN A 124 3.85 -14.98 -3.39
C ASN A 124 3.81 -13.45 -3.16
N VAL A 125 3.09 -12.94 -2.15
CA VAL A 125 2.92 -11.47 -1.98
C VAL A 125 4.26 -10.75 -1.85
N ILE A 126 5.17 -11.24 -1.01
CA ILE A 126 6.49 -10.62 -0.82
C ILE A 126 7.34 -10.72 -2.10
N PRO A 127 7.54 -11.90 -2.72
CA PRO A 127 8.26 -11.99 -4.00
C PRO A 127 7.72 -11.06 -5.09
N GLU A 128 6.40 -10.97 -5.27
CA GLU A 128 5.79 -10.09 -6.29
C GLU A 128 5.97 -8.61 -5.95
N ALA A 129 5.84 -8.23 -4.67
CA ALA A 129 6.13 -6.85 -4.25
C ALA A 129 7.60 -6.49 -4.47
N LYS A 130 8.53 -7.40 -4.15
CA LYS A 130 9.96 -7.23 -4.45
C LYS A 130 10.21 -7.06 -5.95
N LYS A 131 9.54 -7.84 -6.80
CA LYS A 131 9.61 -7.73 -8.27
C LYS A 131 9.23 -6.34 -8.76
N VAL A 132 8.12 -5.78 -8.26
CA VAL A 132 7.66 -4.42 -8.61
C VAL A 132 8.67 -3.36 -8.17
N ILE A 133 9.11 -3.40 -6.91
CA ILE A 133 10.07 -2.42 -6.38
C ILE A 133 11.42 -2.53 -7.09
N TYR A 134 11.93 -3.74 -7.30
CA TYR A 134 13.17 -3.97 -8.05
C TYR A 134 13.09 -3.39 -9.47
N ALA A 135 11.97 -3.62 -10.17
CA ALA A 135 11.78 -3.11 -11.51
C ALA A 135 11.79 -1.58 -11.57
N LEU A 136 11.06 -0.94 -10.64
CA LEU A 136 10.97 0.51 -10.52
C LEU A 136 12.31 1.14 -10.12
N ARG A 137 12.99 0.57 -9.12
CA ARG A 137 14.30 1.03 -8.63
C ARG A 137 15.35 1.02 -9.75
N ASN A 138 15.42 -0.08 -10.50
CA ASN A 138 16.41 -0.28 -11.55
C ASN A 138 15.98 0.27 -12.92
N LYS A 139 14.80 0.89 -13.03
CA LYS A 139 14.28 1.44 -14.28
C LYS A 139 14.27 0.41 -15.43
N ILE A 140 13.85 -0.82 -15.13
CA ILE A 140 13.93 -1.94 -16.09
C ILE A 140 13.22 -1.55 -17.40
N ASP A 141 13.92 -1.72 -18.52
CA ASP A 141 13.48 -1.33 -19.86
C ASP A 141 13.01 0.14 -20.00
N GLY A 142 13.46 1.03 -19.10
CA GLY A 142 13.07 2.43 -19.06
C GLY A 142 11.70 2.71 -18.45
N HIS A 143 11.11 1.73 -17.74
CA HIS A 143 9.82 1.89 -17.08
C HIS A 143 9.94 2.58 -15.72
N ASP A 144 9.11 3.61 -15.53
CA ASP A 144 9.03 4.41 -14.29
C ASP A 144 7.72 4.13 -13.51
N GLU A 145 6.89 3.22 -14.03
CA GLU A 145 5.54 2.98 -13.54
C GLU A 145 5.10 1.53 -13.77
N VAL A 146 4.45 0.94 -12.77
CA VAL A 146 3.84 -0.40 -12.83
C VAL A 146 2.36 -0.28 -12.49
N LYS A 147 1.50 -0.58 -13.47
CA LYS A 147 0.05 -0.67 -13.30
C LYS A 147 -0.40 -2.09 -13.07
N MET A 148 -1.02 -2.35 -11.93
CA MET A 148 -1.56 -3.64 -11.55
C MET A 148 -3.05 -3.52 -11.21
N PRO A 149 -3.94 -3.80 -12.17
CA PRO A 149 -5.36 -3.84 -11.87
C PRO A 149 -5.66 -5.11 -11.06
N VAL A 150 -6.47 -4.97 -10.02
CA VAL A 150 -6.82 -6.06 -9.09
C VAL A 150 -8.07 -6.77 -9.59
N PRO A 151 -7.96 -8.03 -10.04
CA PRO A 151 -9.12 -8.82 -10.42
C PRO A 151 -10.06 -8.98 -9.24
N ASN A 152 -11.32 -8.60 -9.43
CA ASN A 152 -12.35 -8.67 -8.40
C ASN A 152 -13.68 -9.22 -8.94
N GLY A 153 -13.66 -9.72 -10.17
CA GLY A 153 -14.84 -10.26 -10.86
C GLY A 153 -15.90 -9.24 -11.26
N ASN A 154 -15.74 -7.96 -10.94
CA ASN A 154 -16.75 -6.93 -11.12
C ASN A 154 -16.33 -5.91 -12.19
N ARG A 155 -17.05 -5.89 -13.31
CA ARG A 155 -16.80 -4.97 -14.44
C ARG A 155 -17.12 -3.50 -14.13
N HIS A 156 -17.86 -3.25 -13.05
CA HIS A 156 -18.23 -1.92 -12.56
C HIS A 156 -17.40 -1.51 -11.33
N LYS A 157 -16.26 -2.17 -11.11
CA LYS A 157 -15.29 -1.83 -10.07
C LYS A 157 -13.88 -2.11 -10.59
N LEU A 158 -13.17 -1.07 -11.03
CA LEU A 158 -11.83 -1.23 -11.59
C LEU A 158 -10.81 -0.68 -10.58
N ILE A 159 -10.40 -1.53 -9.65
CA ILE A 159 -9.36 -1.20 -8.67
C ILE A 159 -8.01 -1.29 -9.36
N LEU A 160 -7.30 -0.17 -9.44
CA LEU A 160 -5.95 -0.09 -9.98
C LEU A 160 -4.98 0.25 -8.86
N HIS A 161 -3.95 -0.59 -8.68
CA HIS A 161 -2.74 -0.19 -7.97
C HIS A 161 -1.74 0.31 -9.01
N ASP A 162 -1.26 1.53 -8.84
CA ASP A 162 -0.33 2.19 -9.73
C ASP A 162 0.90 2.60 -8.93
N TYR A 163 2.01 1.91 -9.17
CA TYR A 163 3.27 2.14 -8.48
C TYR A 163 4.17 2.98 -9.36
N LYS A 164 4.73 4.05 -8.81
CA LYS A 164 5.66 4.95 -9.50
C LYS A 164 6.96 5.06 -8.75
N ARG A 165 8.08 5.00 -9.46
CA ARG A 165 9.37 5.40 -8.88
C ARG A 165 9.35 6.90 -8.63
N ILE A 166 10.04 7.33 -7.58
CA ILE A 166 10.31 8.74 -7.29
C ILE A 166 11.80 8.96 -7.44
N GLU A 167 12.18 10.04 -8.12
CA GLU A 167 13.55 10.48 -8.28
C GLU A 167 13.76 11.82 -7.57
N ASP A 168 14.96 12.05 -7.04
CA ASP A 168 15.39 13.40 -6.67
C ASP A 168 15.81 14.22 -7.90
N ASP A 169 16.21 15.48 -7.69
CA ASP A 169 16.65 16.40 -8.75
C ASP A 169 17.91 15.91 -9.50
N GLU A 170 18.65 14.95 -8.94
CA GLU A 170 19.83 14.33 -9.56
C GLU A 170 19.48 13.05 -10.34
N GLY A 171 18.21 12.61 -10.30
CA GLY A 171 17.74 11.38 -10.92
C GLY A 171 17.95 10.12 -10.08
N ASN A 172 18.36 10.25 -8.82
CA ASN A 172 18.53 9.11 -7.92
C ASN A 172 17.16 8.61 -7.45
N TYR A 173 16.97 7.29 -7.41
CA TYR A 173 15.77 6.70 -6.84
C TYR A 173 15.68 7.00 -5.34
N VAL A 174 14.61 7.67 -4.92
CA VAL A 174 14.37 8.06 -3.51
C VAL A 174 13.17 7.37 -2.87
N GLY A 175 12.45 6.53 -3.63
CA GLY A 175 11.35 5.75 -3.11
C GLY A 175 10.33 5.36 -4.16
N THR A 176 9.25 4.74 -3.70
CA THR A 176 8.09 4.38 -4.51
C THR A 176 6.84 4.99 -3.91
N TYR A 177 5.99 5.51 -4.78
CA TYR A 177 4.65 5.93 -4.45
C TYR A 177 3.64 4.92 -5.02
N GLU A 178 2.73 4.46 -4.19
CA GLU A 178 1.59 3.62 -4.57
C GLU A 178 0.31 4.48 -4.58
N TRP A 179 -0.41 4.45 -5.70
CA TRP A 179 -1.73 5.02 -5.86
C TRP A 179 -2.76 3.92 -6.08
N VAL A 180 -3.76 3.84 -5.21
CA VAL A 180 -4.85 2.86 -5.32
C VAL A 180 -6.19 3.57 -5.49
N GLN A 181 -6.92 3.24 -6.54
CA GLN A 181 -8.21 3.86 -6.83
C GLN A 181 -9.13 2.91 -7.60
N ASP A 182 -10.43 2.95 -7.27
CA ASP A 182 -11.46 2.45 -8.18
C ASP A 182 -11.68 3.50 -9.26
N ILE A 183 -11.17 3.27 -10.46
CA ILE A 183 -11.23 4.23 -11.56
C ILE A 183 -12.55 4.16 -12.35
N TYR A 184 -13.39 3.13 -12.11
CA TYR A 184 -14.63 2.95 -12.83
C TYR A 184 -15.61 4.15 -12.72
N PRO A 185 -15.80 4.78 -11.54
CA PRO A 185 -16.64 5.98 -11.43
C PRO A 185 -16.21 7.12 -12.36
N PHE A 186 -14.90 7.30 -12.57
CA PHE A 186 -14.38 8.35 -13.46
C PHE A 186 -14.63 8.01 -14.93
N VAL A 187 -14.46 6.73 -15.31
CA VAL A 187 -14.80 6.23 -16.65
C VAL A 187 -16.30 6.39 -16.92
N LYS A 188 -17.15 6.05 -15.94
CA LYS A 188 -18.60 6.23 -16.02
C LYS A 188 -18.97 7.70 -16.21
N TYR A 189 -18.41 8.59 -15.40
CA TYR A 189 -18.63 10.04 -15.53
C TYR A 189 -18.24 10.55 -16.93
N PHE A 190 -17.11 10.11 -17.47
CA PHE A 190 -16.68 10.47 -18.82
C PHE A 190 -17.71 10.02 -19.87
N CYS A 191 -18.12 8.75 -19.85
CA CYS A 191 -19.14 8.21 -20.76
C CYS A 191 -20.47 8.98 -20.67
N GLU A 192 -20.95 9.27 -19.46
CA GLU A 192 -22.18 10.04 -19.23
C GLU A 192 -22.07 11.47 -19.78
N THR A 193 -20.91 12.09 -19.63
CA THR A 193 -20.67 13.48 -20.07
C THR A 193 -20.54 13.57 -21.60
N THR A 194 -19.94 12.58 -22.25
CA THR A 194 -19.68 12.60 -23.69
C THR A 194 -20.74 11.89 -24.53
N GLY A 195 -21.66 11.16 -23.90
CA GLY A 195 -22.61 10.28 -24.58
C GLY A 195 -21.96 9.02 -25.17
N GLN A 196 -20.69 8.74 -24.84
CA GLN A 196 -20.01 7.52 -25.24
C GLN A 196 -20.41 6.34 -24.35
N LYS A 197 -20.10 5.11 -24.80
CA LYS A 197 -20.33 3.88 -24.03
C LYS A 197 -19.12 2.96 -24.11
N LEU A 198 -18.90 2.20 -23.05
CA LEU A 198 -17.98 1.07 -23.07
C LEU A 198 -18.62 -0.09 -23.85
N VAL A 199 -17.85 -0.71 -24.74
CA VAL A 199 -18.24 -1.91 -25.48
C VAL A 199 -17.19 -2.98 -25.27
N ASP A 200 -17.63 -4.23 -25.14
CA ASP A 200 -16.72 -5.36 -25.01
C ASP A 200 -16.00 -5.58 -26.34
N ASP A 201 -14.68 -5.72 -26.29
CA ASP A 201 -13.88 -6.13 -27.43
C ASP A 201 -14.05 -7.66 -27.63
N PRO A 202 -14.65 -8.10 -28.76
CA PRO A 202 -14.87 -9.52 -29.03
C PRO A 202 -13.56 -10.30 -29.21
N ASP A 203 -12.47 -9.63 -29.58
CA ASP A 203 -11.16 -10.24 -29.83
C ASP A 203 -10.26 -10.21 -28.58
N ALA A 204 -10.72 -9.59 -27.48
CA ALA A 204 -9.96 -9.49 -26.25
C ALA A 204 -9.90 -10.83 -25.49
N THR A 205 -8.71 -11.44 -25.52
CA THR A 205 -8.35 -12.66 -24.78
C THR A 205 -7.91 -12.38 -23.33
N THR A 206 -7.57 -11.13 -23.00
CA THR A 206 -6.99 -10.71 -21.70
C THR A 206 -8.02 -10.34 -20.64
N GLY A 207 -9.30 -10.17 -21.00
CA GLY A 207 -10.36 -9.77 -20.07
C GLY A 207 -10.90 -10.88 -19.17
N ALA A 208 -10.40 -12.11 -19.28
CA ALA A 208 -10.95 -13.29 -18.59
C ALA A 208 -11.01 -13.14 -17.05
N THR A 209 -10.08 -12.40 -16.46
CA THR A 209 -9.99 -12.13 -15.01
C THR A 209 -11.07 -11.18 -14.47
N TYR A 210 -11.74 -10.42 -15.35
CA TYR A 210 -12.90 -9.56 -15.02
C TYR A 210 -14.21 -10.09 -15.61
N LYS A 211 -14.20 -11.28 -16.23
CA LYS A 211 -15.36 -11.92 -16.88
C LYS A 211 -16.11 -12.90 -15.97
N ARG A 212 -15.69 -13.08 -14.72
CA ARG A 212 -16.38 -13.95 -13.75
C ARG A 212 -16.92 -13.12 -12.59
N ASP A 213 -18.24 -13.05 -12.44
CA ASP A 213 -18.89 -12.66 -11.18
C ASP A 213 -18.68 -13.76 -10.12
N GLU A 214 -17.43 -14.05 -9.75
CA GLU A 214 -17.07 -14.89 -8.61
C GLU A 214 -16.14 -14.10 -7.69
N VAL A 215 -16.59 -13.92 -6.45
CA VAL A 215 -16.01 -13.02 -5.45
C VAL A 215 -14.81 -13.69 -4.79
N ASP A 216 -13.60 -13.24 -5.09
CA ASP A 216 -12.37 -13.72 -4.42
C ASP A 216 -11.92 -12.73 -3.34
N THR A 217 -12.42 -12.92 -2.12
CA THR A 217 -12.19 -12.07 -0.92
C THR A 217 -10.84 -12.33 -0.22
N ALA A 218 -9.73 -12.43 -0.95
CA ALA A 218 -8.44 -12.74 -0.31
C ALA A 218 -7.25 -12.01 -0.94
N THR A 219 -7.25 -10.67 -0.87
CA THR A 219 -6.02 -9.84 -0.91
C THR A 219 -6.22 -8.62 -0.01
N GLY A 220 -6.36 -8.86 1.29
CA GLY A 220 -6.25 -7.84 2.33
C GLY A 220 -5.16 -8.28 3.30
N ALA A 221 -4.06 -7.54 3.34
CA ALA A 221 -3.07 -7.65 4.40
C ALA A 221 -3.74 -7.42 5.78
N SER A 222 -3.11 -7.99 6.81
CA SER A 222 -3.48 -7.99 8.24
C SER A 222 -4.35 -9.15 8.73
N LYS A 223 -3.70 -10.27 9.06
CA LYS A 223 -3.96 -10.97 10.33
C LYS A 223 -2.69 -10.93 11.17
N HIS A 224 -2.71 -10.14 12.23
CA HIS A 224 -1.86 -10.36 13.39
C HIS A 224 -2.74 -11.07 14.40
N GLU A 225 -2.47 -12.36 14.66
CA GLU A 225 -3.13 -13.08 15.75
C GLU A 225 -2.43 -12.69 17.06
N GLU A 226 -3.19 -12.10 17.99
CA GLU A 226 -2.73 -11.89 19.36
C GLU A 226 -2.60 -13.24 20.06
N HIS A 227 -1.36 -13.57 20.41
CA HIS A 227 -1.03 -14.67 21.30
C HIS A 227 -1.37 -14.23 22.73
N VAL A 228 -2.44 -14.75 23.32
CA VAL A 228 -2.64 -14.69 24.78
C VAL A 228 -2.62 -16.11 25.32
N GLU A 229 -1.49 -16.45 25.93
CA GLU A 229 -1.38 -17.57 26.86
C GLU A 229 -2.42 -17.42 27.98
N LYS A 230 -3.22 -18.46 28.21
CA LYS A 230 -3.77 -18.72 29.54
C LYS A 230 -3.41 -20.13 29.95
N LYS A 231 -2.53 -20.21 30.95
CA LYS A 231 -2.23 -21.43 31.70
C LYS A 231 -2.83 -21.32 33.11
N GLN A 232 -3.49 -22.41 33.50
CA GLN A 232 -3.95 -22.83 34.85
C GLN A 232 -5.10 -22.02 35.48
N GLU A 233 -6.09 -22.65 36.12
CA GLU A 233 -5.98 -23.77 37.06
C GLU A 233 -7.29 -24.60 37.15
N GLU A 234 -7.16 -25.90 37.39
CA GLU A 234 -8.26 -26.81 37.77
C GLU A 234 -8.78 -26.47 39.17
N THR A 235 -10.10 -26.61 39.39
CA THR A 235 -10.62 -27.26 40.61
C THR A 235 -12.04 -27.77 40.36
N ASP A 236 -12.19 -29.05 40.69
CA ASP A 236 -13.37 -29.88 40.66
C ASP A 236 -14.25 -29.61 41.89
N THR A 237 -15.59 -29.62 41.75
CA THR A 237 -16.54 -30.43 42.55
C THR A 237 -18.01 -29.96 42.44
N SER A 238 -18.84 -30.88 41.91
CA SER A 238 -20.12 -31.40 42.44
C SER A 238 -21.19 -30.45 43.04
N SER A 239 -22.40 -30.45 42.44
CA SER A 239 -23.67 -31.01 42.98
C SER A 239 -24.95 -30.23 42.61
N GLY A 240 -26.05 -30.97 42.37
CA GLY A 240 -27.46 -30.51 42.43
C GLY A 240 -28.09 -30.14 41.08
N ALA A 241 -28.73 -31.05 40.34
CA ALA A 241 -30.11 -31.56 40.52
C ALA A 241 -31.22 -30.62 39.97
N SER A 242 -31.78 -31.04 38.83
CA SER A 242 -33.21 -31.09 38.41
C SER A 242 -34.14 -29.90 38.65
N GLU A 243 -34.91 -29.52 37.62
CA GLU A 243 -36.36 -29.80 37.57
C GLU A 243 -36.94 -29.54 36.16
N TYR A 244 -37.72 -30.55 35.72
CA TYR A 244 -38.75 -30.68 34.66
C TYR A 244 -38.74 -29.83 33.38
#